data_AF-A6GKT0-F1
#
_entry.id   AF-A6GKT0-F1
#
_cell.length_a   1.000
_cell.length_b   1.000
_cell.length_c   1.000
_cell.angle_alpha   90.00
_cell.angle_beta   90.00
_cell.angle_gamma   90.00
#
_symmetry.space_group_name_H-M   'P 1'
#
loop_
_entity.id
_entity.type
_entity.pdbx_description
1 polymer ?
#
loop_
_entity_poly.entity_id
_entity_poly.type
_entity_poly.pdbx_seq_one_letter_code
_entity_poly.pdbx_strand_id
1 'polypeptide(L)'
;MAPSDPEPFVRMPVVYERAFGGGALGEGPALPENPVGVGWLGGRDPDRFLGQPVPNIEDPAAPLQVLGQSPAPAGFGAIASSWAPRVQRAGTYDARWAKQRAPFLPEDYDPRFASVAAPGLHFDAGLEGGEAIVALGFDPDQAWEFRLPRCGLALSARVRGQTQALAPALDTVLIEPNEERLSMTWHARLAVGEDLLRVQQVDVGLASLEGAGDVAHLLGSEGAP
;
A
#
# COMPACT_ATOMS: atom_id res chain seq x y z
N MET A 1 28.51 -3.87 -21.43
CA MET A 1 28.67 -3.87 -19.98
C MET A 1 27.53 -4.70 -19.40
N ALA A 2 27.82 -5.59 -18.47
CA ALA A 2 26.83 -6.46 -17.84
C ALA A 2 27.04 -6.42 -16.32
N PRO A 3 26.00 -6.70 -15.52
CA PRO A 3 26.16 -6.92 -14.08
C PRO A 3 27.19 -8.02 -13.81
N SER A 4 27.81 -7.97 -12.63
CA SER A 4 28.57 -9.12 -12.12
C SER A 4 27.63 -10.28 -11.82
N ASP A 5 28.21 -11.45 -11.54
CA ASP A 5 27.44 -12.55 -10.95
C ASP A 5 26.81 -12.10 -9.63
N PRO A 6 25.57 -12.51 -9.33
CA PRO A 6 24.92 -12.18 -8.08
C PRO A 6 25.63 -12.86 -6.90
N GLU A 7 25.82 -12.11 -5.80
CA GLU A 7 26.32 -12.69 -4.56
C GLU A 7 25.24 -13.60 -3.93
N PRO A 8 25.58 -14.85 -3.56
CA PRO A 8 24.63 -15.73 -2.89
C PRO A 8 24.17 -15.16 -1.54
N PHE A 9 22.89 -15.30 -1.24
CA PHE A 9 22.31 -14.85 0.03
C PHE A 9 21.27 -15.85 0.54
N VAL A 10 21.02 -15.84 1.86
CA VAL A 10 19.94 -16.63 2.49
C VAL A 10 18.70 -15.75 2.73
N ARG A 11 18.91 -14.50 3.16
CA ARG A 11 17.83 -13.53 3.40
C ARG A 11 18.23 -12.18 2.85
N MET A 12 17.25 -11.47 2.30
CA MET A 12 17.42 -10.10 1.84
C MET A 12 16.16 -9.29 2.13
N PRO A 13 16.27 -8.04 2.64
CA PRO A 13 15.11 -7.18 2.81
C PRO A 13 14.43 -6.90 1.47
N VAL A 14 13.10 -7.06 1.43
CA VAL A 14 12.27 -6.71 0.26
C VAL A 14 11.85 -5.25 0.41
N VAL A 15 12.74 -4.32 0.04
CA VAL A 15 12.58 -2.87 0.24
C VAL A 15 12.92 -2.09 -1.04
N TYR A 16 12.35 -0.89 -1.20
CA TYR A 16 12.51 -0.11 -2.43
C TYR A 16 13.94 0.37 -2.68
N GLU A 17 14.78 0.48 -1.65
CA GLU A 17 16.21 0.80 -1.73
C GLU A 17 16.99 -0.25 -2.55
N ARG A 18 16.43 -1.46 -2.70
CA ARG A 18 16.99 -2.55 -3.50
C ARG A 18 16.29 -2.76 -4.84
N ALA A 19 15.31 -1.91 -5.18
CA ALA A 19 14.63 -1.90 -6.46
C ALA A 19 15.20 -0.81 -7.38
N PHE A 20 14.89 -0.90 -8.67
CA PHE A 20 15.31 0.12 -9.63
C PHE A 20 14.83 1.52 -9.22
N GLY A 21 15.72 2.50 -9.28
CA GLY A 21 15.43 3.85 -8.81
C GLY A 21 16.70 4.61 -8.41
N GLY A 22 16.51 5.60 -7.54
CA GLY A 22 17.58 6.39 -6.95
C GLY A 22 17.84 7.69 -7.69
N GLY A 23 18.88 8.38 -7.25
CA GLY A 23 19.48 9.52 -7.92
C GLY A 23 20.99 9.42 -7.82
N ALA A 24 21.73 10.00 -8.76
CA ALA A 24 23.18 10.08 -8.56
C ALA A 24 23.45 10.96 -7.33
N LEU A 25 24.30 10.46 -6.42
CA LEU A 25 24.71 11.18 -5.22
C LEU A 25 25.28 12.56 -5.62
N GLY A 26 24.47 13.60 -5.45
CA GLY A 26 24.86 14.98 -5.76
C GLY A 26 24.69 15.44 -7.21
N GLU A 27 24.17 14.61 -8.12
CA GLU A 27 23.99 14.99 -9.53
C GLU A 27 22.58 14.68 -10.06
N GLY A 28 21.83 15.73 -10.41
CA GLY A 28 20.51 15.60 -11.05
C GLY A 28 19.38 15.13 -10.12
N PRO A 29 18.13 15.15 -10.61
CA PRO A 29 16.98 14.68 -9.85
C PRO A 29 16.99 13.15 -9.74
N ALA A 30 16.63 12.64 -8.56
CA ALA A 30 16.30 11.23 -8.38
C ALA A 30 15.05 10.84 -9.21
N LEU A 31 14.93 9.56 -9.56
CA LEU A 31 13.73 9.06 -10.24
C LEU A 31 12.51 9.24 -9.34
N PRO A 32 11.47 9.97 -9.80
CA PRO A 32 10.27 10.22 -8.99
C PRO A 32 9.56 8.95 -8.54
N GLU A 33 9.65 7.86 -9.31
CA GLU A 33 8.98 6.59 -9.04
C GLU A 33 9.56 5.86 -7.83
N ASN A 34 10.87 5.99 -7.62
CA ASN A 34 11.56 5.41 -6.47
C ASN A 34 12.84 6.21 -6.16
N PRO A 35 12.74 7.35 -5.46
CA PRO A 35 13.88 8.23 -5.20
C PRO A 35 14.98 7.62 -4.31
N VAL A 36 14.67 6.55 -3.57
CA VAL A 36 15.58 5.88 -2.63
C VAL A 36 16.20 4.61 -3.21
N GLY A 37 15.79 4.21 -4.42
CA GLY A 37 16.25 2.99 -5.08
C GLY A 37 17.68 3.05 -5.58
N VAL A 38 18.02 2.08 -6.42
CA VAL A 38 19.37 1.87 -6.94
C VAL A 38 19.36 1.65 -8.46
N GLY A 39 20.50 1.90 -9.12
CA GLY A 39 20.68 1.65 -10.55
C GLY A 39 20.39 2.85 -11.46
N TRP A 40 19.80 3.95 -10.96
CA TRP A 40 19.71 5.21 -11.70
C TRP A 40 20.79 6.21 -11.30
N LEU A 41 21.61 6.60 -12.28
CA LEU A 41 22.72 7.54 -12.10
C LEU A 41 22.59 8.81 -12.97
N GLY A 42 21.40 9.11 -13.49
CA GLY A 42 21.14 10.34 -14.24
C GLY A 42 21.84 10.45 -15.60
N GLY A 43 22.27 9.33 -16.21
CA GLY A 43 22.97 9.34 -17.50
C GLY A 43 23.22 7.94 -18.06
N ARG A 44 23.92 7.86 -19.20
CA ARG A 44 24.28 6.61 -19.90
C ARG A 44 25.78 6.38 -20.00
N ASP A 45 26.58 7.16 -19.27
CA ASP A 45 28.03 7.06 -19.24
C ASP A 45 28.45 5.74 -18.56
N PRO A 46 28.99 4.75 -19.30
CA PRO A 46 29.28 3.43 -18.75
C PRO A 46 30.25 3.46 -17.57
N ASP A 47 31.19 4.40 -17.55
CA ASP A 47 32.21 4.48 -16.51
C ASP A 47 31.61 4.81 -15.14
N ARG A 48 30.48 5.53 -15.12
CA ARG A 48 29.74 5.83 -13.88
C ARG A 48 29.08 4.62 -13.24
N PHE A 49 28.79 3.58 -14.02
CA PHE A 49 28.11 2.39 -13.54
C PHE A 49 29.08 1.28 -13.09
N LEU A 50 30.36 1.38 -13.44
CA LEU A 50 31.35 0.39 -13.01
C LEU A 50 31.48 0.39 -11.47
N GLY A 51 31.29 -0.79 -10.87
CA GLY A 51 31.34 -0.97 -9.42
C GLY A 51 30.12 -0.43 -8.66
N GLN A 52 29.10 0.07 -9.36
CA GLN A 52 27.85 0.49 -8.75
C GLN A 52 26.94 -0.72 -8.51
N PRO A 53 26.16 -0.70 -7.41
CA PRO A 53 25.15 -1.74 -7.19
C PRO A 53 24.06 -1.70 -8.27
N VAL A 54 23.54 -2.88 -8.58
CA VAL A 54 22.35 -3.06 -9.42
C VAL A 54 21.14 -3.45 -8.55
N PRO A 55 19.90 -3.25 -9.02
CA PRO A 55 18.71 -3.70 -8.31
C PRO A 55 18.77 -5.19 -7.98
N ASN A 56 18.35 -5.56 -6.77
CA ASN A 56 18.09 -6.95 -6.41
C ASN A 56 16.64 -7.35 -6.66
N ILE A 57 15.73 -6.39 -6.66
CA ILE A 57 14.29 -6.59 -6.84
C ILE A 57 13.89 -6.05 -8.19
N GLU A 58 13.43 -6.95 -9.06
CA GLU A 58 13.01 -6.66 -10.42
C GLU A 58 11.68 -7.34 -10.72
N ASP A 59 10.96 -6.83 -11.71
CA ASP A 59 9.81 -7.53 -12.28
C ASP A 59 10.34 -8.63 -13.21
N PRO A 60 10.03 -9.92 -12.97
CA PRO A 60 10.45 -11.01 -13.86
C PRO A 60 9.98 -10.85 -15.32
N ALA A 61 8.90 -10.10 -15.56
CA ALA A 61 8.40 -9.80 -16.90
C ALA A 61 9.20 -8.67 -17.60
N ALA A 62 9.97 -7.87 -16.85
CA ALA A 62 10.73 -6.74 -17.36
C ALA A 62 12.09 -6.58 -16.66
N PRO A 63 12.97 -7.61 -16.69
CA PRO A 63 14.27 -7.55 -16.03
C PRO A 63 15.18 -6.49 -16.66
N LEU A 64 16.16 -6.02 -15.88
CA LEU A 64 17.15 -5.07 -16.38
C LEU A 64 18.19 -5.79 -17.25
N GLN A 65 18.18 -5.54 -18.56
CA GLN A 65 19.05 -6.24 -19.51
C GLN A 65 20.14 -5.35 -20.11
N VAL A 66 19.87 -4.05 -20.26
CA VAL A 66 20.77 -3.13 -20.95
C VAL A 66 20.97 -1.83 -20.18
N LEU A 67 22.16 -1.25 -20.32
CA LEU A 67 22.50 0.04 -19.73
C LEU A 67 21.55 1.14 -20.25
N GLY A 68 20.97 1.90 -19.33
CA GLY A 68 20.06 3.00 -19.66
C GLY A 68 18.61 2.56 -19.90
N GLN A 69 18.27 1.26 -19.74
CA GLN A 69 16.90 0.82 -19.54
C GLN A 69 16.39 1.39 -18.20
N SER A 70 15.10 1.74 -18.16
CA SER A 70 14.46 2.34 -16.99
C SER A 70 13.21 1.55 -16.63
N PRO A 71 13.33 0.33 -16.08
CA PRO A 71 12.17 -0.48 -15.68
C PRO A 71 11.41 0.22 -14.54
N ALA A 72 10.15 -0.16 -14.33
CA ALA A 72 9.42 0.30 -13.15
C ALA A 72 10.03 -0.32 -11.88
N PRO A 73 10.07 0.40 -10.75
CA PRO A 73 10.47 -0.18 -9.48
C PRO A 73 9.52 -1.33 -9.08
N ALA A 74 10.07 -2.52 -8.87
CA ALA A 74 9.34 -3.65 -8.33
C ALA A 74 9.42 -3.69 -6.80
N GLY A 75 8.36 -4.14 -6.15
CA GLY A 75 8.32 -4.26 -4.70
C GLY A 75 6.92 -4.54 -4.16
N PHE A 76 6.85 -4.81 -2.86
CA PHE A 76 5.59 -5.08 -2.14
C PHE A 76 5.31 -4.04 -1.05
N GLY A 77 6.27 -3.14 -0.78
CA GLY A 77 6.18 -2.16 0.29
C GLY A 77 5.25 -0.99 -0.04
N ALA A 78 4.96 -0.19 0.99
CA ALA A 78 4.20 1.04 0.87
C ALA A 78 4.95 2.11 0.05
N ILE A 79 4.28 2.74 -0.90
CA ILE A 79 4.83 3.85 -1.70
C ILE A 79 4.57 5.17 -0.98
N ALA A 80 5.57 6.05 -0.85
CA ALA A 80 5.41 7.35 -0.22
C ALA A 80 4.50 8.29 -1.05
N SER A 81 3.80 9.22 -0.40
CA SER A 81 2.84 10.11 -1.07
C SER A 81 3.49 11.08 -2.06
N SER A 82 4.76 11.41 -1.87
CA SER A 82 5.56 12.27 -2.74
C SER A 82 6.14 11.55 -3.97
N TRP A 83 6.11 10.21 -3.98
CA TRP A 83 6.64 9.43 -5.10
C TRP A 83 5.60 9.33 -6.20
N ALA A 84 6.06 9.28 -7.46
CA ALA A 84 5.24 8.70 -8.51
C ALA A 84 5.04 7.19 -8.19
N PRO A 85 3.86 6.59 -8.41
CA PRO A 85 2.69 7.14 -9.08
C PRO A 85 1.69 7.86 -8.16
N ARG A 86 1.94 7.93 -6.85
CA ARG A 86 0.97 8.49 -5.89
C ARG A 86 0.79 9.98 -6.05
N VAL A 87 1.88 10.76 -6.09
CA VAL A 87 1.80 12.23 -6.13
C VAL A 87 0.98 12.75 -7.31
N GLN A 88 0.97 12.02 -8.43
CA GLN A 88 0.21 12.36 -9.63
C GLN A 88 -1.31 12.31 -9.43
N ARG A 89 -1.78 11.65 -8.36
CA ARG A 89 -3.20 11.48 -7.99
C ARG A 89 -3.68 12.50 -6.96
N ALA A 90 -2.77 13.32 -6.41
CA ALA A 90 -3.12 14.33 -5.42
C ALA A 90 -4.05 15.42 -5.98
N GLY A 91 -4.12 15.56 -7.30
CA GLY A 91 -4.83 16.63 -7.99
C GLY A 91 -4.07 17.96 -7.94
N THR A 92 -4.67 19.00 -8.50
CA THR A 92 -4.01 20.29 -8.75
C THR A 92 -4.33 21.31 -7.67
N TYR A 93 -3.31 21.72 -6.91
CA TYR A 93 -3.40 22.72 -5.84
C TYR A 93 -2.84 24.09 -6.28
N ASP A 94 -3.46 24.71 -7.28
CA ASP A 94 -3.02 25.98 -7.85
C ASP A 94 -3.71 27.22 -7.23
N ALA A 95 -3.44 28.41 -7.78
CA ALA A 95 -4.03 29.67 -7.32
C ALA A 95 -5.56 29.71 -7.51
N ARG A 96 -6.13 28.96 -8.46
CA ARG A 96 -7.58 28.87 -8.66
C ARG A 96 -8.19 28.01 -7.55
N TRP A 97 -7.61 26.84 -7.27
CA TRP A 97 -8.00 26.02 -6.11
C TRP A 97 -7.97 26.85 -4.82
N ALA A 98 -6.88 27.59 -4.58
CA ALA A 98 -6.71 28.41 -3.38
C ALA A 98 -7.80 29.49 -3.23
N LYS A 99 -8.22 30.13 -4.33
CA LYS A 99 -9.24 31.19 -4.30
C LYS A 99 -10.68 30.69 -4.28
N GLN A 100 -10.95 29.54 -4.91
CA GLN A 100 -12.32 29.13 -5.24
C GLN A 100 -12.79 27.85 -4.56
N ARG A 101 -11.87 27.00 -4.06
CA ARG A 101 -12.21 25.65 -3.59
C ARG A 101 -11.61 25.26 -2.26
N ALA A 102 -10.49 25.87 -1.87
CA ALA A 102 -9.95 25.68 -0.53
C ALA A 102 -11.04 25.92 0.53
N PRO A 103 -11.17 25.06 1.57
CA PRO A 103 -10.24 23.99 1.96
C PRO A 103 -10.54 22.59 1.37
N PHE A 104 -11.45 22.44 0.41
CA PHE A 104 -11.82 21.12 -0.14
C PHE A 104 -10.75 20.55 -1.08
N LEU A 105 -10.67 19.22 -1.20
CA LEU A 105 -9.75 18.50 -2.13
C LEU A 105 -9.91 18.99 -3.57
N PRO A 106 -8.88 18.98 -4.46
CA PRO A 106 -8.96 19.30 -5.90
C PRO A 106 -10.03 18.53 -6.70
N GLU A 107 -10.43 19.04 -7.88
CA GLU A 107 -11.55 18.47 -8.66
C GLU A 107 -11.08 17.20 -9.37
N ASP A 108 -9.80 17.20 -9.72
CA ASP A 108 -9.00 16.11 -10.28
C ASP A 108 -8.33 15.24 -9.20
N TYR A 109 -8.71 15.38 -7.92
CA TYR A 109 -8.24 14.47 -6.87
C TYR A 109 -8.74 13.05 -7.15
N ASP A 110 -7.81 12.11 -7.23
CA ASP A 110 -8.12 10.69 -7.38
C ASP A 110 -7.99 9.99 -6.01
N PRO A 111 -9.07 9.39 -5.48
CA PRO A 111 -9.05 8.68 -4.19
C PRO A 111 -7.97 7.60 -4.07
N ARG A 112 -7.48 7.05 -5.18
CA ARG A 112 -6.34 6.11 -5.19
C ARG A 112 -5.03 6.74 -4.74
N PHE A 113 -4.97 8.07 -4.53
CA PHE A 113 -3.89 8.75 -3.80
C PHE A 113 -3.71 8.19 -2.39
N ALA A 114 -4.81 7.87 -1.70
CA ALA A 114 -4.77 7.37 -0.33
C ALA A 114 -4.20 5.95 -0.21
N SER A 115 -4.29 5.15 -1.28
CA SER A 115 -3.72 3.81 -1.30
C SER A 115 -2.20 3.85 -1.38
N VAL A 116 -1.55 3.08 -0.49
CA VAL A 116 -0.09 2.94 -0.41
C VAL A 116 0.42 1.70 -1.13
N ALA A 117 -0.48 0.83 -1.59
CA ALA A 117 -0.13 -0.48 -2.13
C ALA A 117 0.74 -0.37 -3.39
N ALA A 118 1.70 -1.29 -3.52
CA ALA A 118 2.52 -1.40 -4.71
C ALA A 118 1.68 -1.69 -5.98
N PRO A 119 2.17 -1.34 -7.19
CA PRO A 119 1.48 -1.69 -8.43
C PRO A 119 1.18 -3.19 -8.50
N GLY A 120 -0.01 -3.55 -8.99
CA GLY A 120 -0.48 -4.95 -9.03
C GLY A 120 -1.11 -5.46 -7.72
N LEU A 121 -0.97 -4.74 -6.61
CA LEU A 121 -1.64 -5.03 -5.34
C LEU A 121 -2.89 -4.16 -5.11
N HIS A 122 -3.55 -3.77 -6.19
CA HIS A 122 -4.83 -3.05 -6.18
C HIS A 122 -5.89 -3.94 -6.83
N PHE A 123 -7.03 -4.09 -6.16
CA PHE A 123 -8.11 -4.95 -6.60
C PHE A 123 -9.33 -4.08 -6.91
N ASP A 124 -9.61 -3.84 -8.20
CA ASP A 124 -10.70 -2.95 -8.63
C ASP A 124 -12.09 -3.44 -8.17
N ALA A 125 -12.27 -4.76 -8.05
CA ALA A 125 -13.49 -5.36 -7.53
C ALA A 125 -13.61 -5.26 -6.00
N GLY A 126 -12.54 -4.84 -5.30
CA GLY A 126 -12.42 -4.93 -3.85
C GLY A 126 -12.04 -6.33 -3.36
N LEU A 127 -11.83 -6.43 -2.06
CA LEU A 127 -11.67 -7.70 -1.34
C LEU A 127 -12.89 -7.88 -0.42
N GLU A 128 -13.25 -9.13 -0.13
CA GLU A 128 -14.40 -9.49 0.69
C GLU A 128 -14.02 -10.37 1.90
N GLY A 129 -12.81 -10.92 1.91
CA GLY A 129 -12.42 -11.99 2.82
C GLY A 129 -12.68 -13.36 2.19
N GLY A 130 -11.97 -14.38 2.68
CA GLY A 130 -12.01 -15.76 2.15
C GLY A 130 -11.19 -16.00 0.88
N GLU A 131 -10.60 -14.97 0.28
CA GLU A 131 -9.64 -15.10 -0.82
C GLU A 131 -8.46 -15.98 -0.39
N ALA A 132 -7.99 -16.82 -1.31
CA ALA A 132 -6.79 -17.62 -1.09
C ALA A 132 -5.55 -16.74 -1.31
N ILE A 133 -4.64 -16.78 -0.35
CA ILE A 133 -3.36 -16.09 -0.40
C ILE A 133 -2.26 -17.14 -0.47
N VAL A 134 -1.35 -16.94 -1.41
CA VAL A 134 -0.10 -17.68 -1.53
C VAL A 134 1.04 -16.67 -1.59
N ALA A 135 1.96 -16.72 -0.62
CA ALA A 135 3.19 -15.94 -0.64
C ALA A 135 4.40 -16.88 -0.71
N LEU A 136 5.23 -16.69 -1.74
CA LEU A 136 6.40 -17.51 -2.03
C LEU A 136 7.67 -16.68 -1.78
N GLY A 137 8.71 -17.31 -1.20
CA GLY A 137 10.02 -16.67 -1.01
C GLY A 137 10.07 -15.65 0.14
N PHE A 138 9.02 -15.55 0.97
CA PHE A 138 9.01 -14.73 2.20
C PHE A 138 9.38 -15.51 3.46
N ASP A 139 9.50 -16.83 3.34
CA ASP A 139 10.07 -17.73 4.34
C ASP A 139 11.07 -18.66 3.62
N PRO A 140 12.24 -18.98 4.24
CA PRO A 140 13.27 -19.77 3.58
C PRO A 140 12.88 -21.24 3.32
N ASP A 141 11.95 -21.79 4.10
CA ASP A 141 11.67 -23.23 4.14
C ASP A 141 10.25 -23.56 3.63
N GLN A 142 9.32 -22.61 3.65
CA GLN A 142 7.93 -22.86 3.27
C GLN A 142 7.23 -21.71 2.54
N ALA A 143 6.25 -22.08 1.71
CA ALA A 143 5.26 -21.14 1.19
C ALA A 143 4.23 -20.81 2.29
N TRP A 144 3.70 -19.59 2.25
CA TRP A 144 2.57 -19.22 3.08
C TRP A 144 1.29 -19.39 2.28
N GLU A 145 0.44 -20.32 2.72
CA GLU A 145 -0.82 -20.63 2.07
C GLU A 145 -1.96 -20.55 3.08
N PHE A 146 -2.86 -19.58 2.91
CA PHE A 146 -4.00 -19.41 3.79
C PHE A 146 -5.17 -18.75 3.06
N ARG A 147 -6.31 -18.65 3.73
CA ARG A 147 -7.43 -17.84 3.26
C ARG A 147 -7.62 -16.65 4.18
N LEU A 148 -7.93 -15.48 3.61
CA LEU A 148 -8.31 -14.33 4.41
C LEU A 148 -9.52 -14.70 5.30
N PRO A 149 -9.54 -14.32 6.58
CA PRO A 149 -10.73 -14.45 7.40
C PRO A 149 -11.92 -13.70 6.79
N ARG A 150 -13.12 -14.20 7.02
CA ARG A 150 -14.36 -13.47 6.71
C ARG A 150 -14.86 -12.80 7.98
N CYS A 151 -14.94 -11.47 7.97
CA CYS A 151 -15.44 -10.69 9.10
C CYS A 151 -16.78 -10.06 8.74
N GLY A 152 -17.85 -10.50 9.42
CA GLY A 152 -19.13 -9.81 9.38
C GLY A 152 -19.11 -8.63 10.33
N LEU A 153 -18.91 -7.42 9.83
CA LEU A 153 -18.95 -6.20 10.64
C LEU A 153 -20.32 -5.53 10.58
N ALA A 154 -20.86 -5.19 11.75
CA ALA A 154 -22.08 -4.39 11.88
C ALA A 154 -21.71 -2.99 12.35
N LEU A 155 -21.89 -2.00 11.49
CA LEU A 155 -21.63 -0.58 11.82
C LEU A 155 -22.94 0.20 11.75
N SER A 156 -23.14 1.09 12.72
CA SER A 156 -24.22 2.06 12.67
C SER A 156 -23.80 3.40 13.26
N ALA A 157 -24.41 4.48 12.79
CA ALA A 157 -24.20 5.81 13.35
C ALA A 157 -25.54 6.43 13.75
N ARG A 158 -25.56 7.10 14.90
CA ARG A 158 -26.71 7.88 15.34
C ARG A 158 -26.50 9.35 15.01
N VAL A 159 -27.34 9.90 14.13
CA VAL A 159 -27.29 11.29 13.67
C VAL A 159 -28.66 11.92 13.89
N ARG A 160 -28.72 13.07 14.58
CA ARG A 160 -29.99 13.74 14.92
C ARG A 160 -31.01 12.79 15.61
N GLY A 161 -30.53 11.88 16.45
CA GLY A 161 -31.36 10.89 17.13
C GLY A 161 -31.78 9.70 16.27
N GLN A 162 -31.56 9.72 14.95
CA GLN A 162 -31.86 8.63 14.02
C GLN A 162 -30.66 7.72 13.82
N THR A 163 -30.88 6.41 13.75
CA THR A 163 -29.81 5.42 13.53
C THR A 163 -29.73 5.09 12.05
N GLN A 164 -28.52 5.15 11.50
CA GLN A 164 -28.20 4.82 10.11
C GLN A 164 -27.26 3.62 10.10
N ALA A 165 -27.63 2.55 9.41
CA ALA A 165 -26.72 1.43 9.17
C ALA A 165 -25.64 1.85 8.16
N LEU A 166 -24.40 1.42 8.40
CA LEU A 166 -23.26 1.66 7.53
C LEU A 166 -22.80 0.34 6.91
N ALA A 167 -22.40 0.40 5.64
CA ALA A 167 -21.84 -0.74 4.92
C ALA A 167 -20.30 -0.64 4.90
N PRO A 168 -19.58 -1.32 5.82
CA PRO A 168 -18.13 -1.40 5.75
C PRO A 168 -17.68 -2.24 4.55
N ALA A 169 -16.72 -1.74 3.77
CA ALA A 169 -16.02 -2.49 2.75
C ALA A 169 -14.59 -2.77 3.21
N LEU A 170 -14.08 -3.98 2.96
CA LEU A 170 -12.68 -4.31 3.21
C LEU A 170 -11.83 -3.50 2.24
N ASP A 171 -10.98 -2.64 2.79
CA ASP A 171 -10.23 -1.63 2.05
C ASP A 171 -8.75 -2.02 1.93
N THR A 172 -8.15 -2.47 3.03
CA THR A 172 -6.73 -2.79 3.08
C THR A 172 -6.51 -4.15 3.75
N VAL A 173 -5.69 -4.97 3.11
CA VAL A 173 -5.14 -6.21 3.68
C VAL A 173 -3.62 -6.04 3.72
N LEU A 174 -3.06 -6.09 4.93
CA LEU A 174 -1.63 -6.00 5.18
C LEU A 174 -1.14 -7.34 5.71
N ILE A 175 -0.16 -7.92 5.02
CA ILE A 175 0.49 -9.17 5.39
C ILE A 175 1.92 -8.83 5.77
N GLU A 176 2.33 -9.26 6.95
CA GLU A 176 3.63 -9.01 7.56
C GLU A 176 4.27 -10.36 7.88
N PRO A 177 4.97 -10.98 6.90
CA PRO A 177 5.41 -12.37 7.03
C PRO A 177 6.42 -12.59 8.16
N ASN A 178 7.33 -11.64 8.39
CA ASN A 178 8.33 -11.77 9.44
C ASN A 178 7.72 -11.76 10.85
N GLU A 179 6.54 -11.15 10.99
CA GLU A 179 5.82 -11.02 12.24
C GLU A 179 4.64 -11.98 12.38
N GLU A 180 4.39 -12.86 11.40
CA GLU A 180 3.23 -13.77 11.40
C GLU A 180 1.90 -13.04 11.61
N ARG A 181 1.79 -11.85 11.01
CA ARG A 181 0.66 -10.95 11.22
C ARG A 181 -0.11 -10.65 9.94
N LEU A 182 -1.42 -10.78 10.07
CA LEU A 182 -2.41 -10.31 9.10
C LEU A 182 -3.21 -9.18 9.74
N SER A 183 -3.24 -8.03 9.08
CA SER A 183 -4.10 -6.90 9.46
C SER A 183 -5.09 -6.61 8.34
N MET A 184 -6.36 -6.49 8.69
CA MET A 184 -7.44 -6.17 7.75
C MET A 184 -8.15 -4.90 8.23
N THR A 185 -8.35 -3.95 7.33
CA THR A 185 -8.99 -2.66 7.63
C THR A 185 -10.21 -2.46 6.76
N TRP A 186 -11.34 -2.10 7.38
CA TRP A 186 -12.58 -1.79 6.70
C TRP A 186 -12.88 -0.30 6.77
N HIS A 187 -13.46 0.23 5.70
CA HIS A 187 -13.94 1.59 5.64
C HIS A 187 -15.44 1.63 5.36
N ALA A 188 -16.15 2.50 6.09
CA ALA A 188 -17.53 2.87 5.80
C ALA A 188 -17.63 4.40 5.69
N ARG A 189 -18.63 4.88 4.94
CA ARG A 189 -18.84 6.32 4.72
C ARG A 189 -20.19 6.73 5.28
N LEU A 190 -20.20 7.81 6.06
CA LEU A 190 -21.40 8.45 6.57
C LEU A 190 -21.46 9.87 6.00
N ALA A 191 -22.46 10.15 5.16
CA ALA A 191 -22.70 11.49 4.65
C ALA A 191 -23.40 12.32 5.74
N VAL A 192 -22.70 13.32 6.29
CA VAL A 192 -23.20 14.14 7.40
C VAL A 192 -23.53 15.58 7.02
N GLY A 193 -22.99 16.12 5.92
CA GLY A 193 -23.26 17.52 5.52
C GLY A 193 -23.08 18.52 6.67
N GLU A 194 -24.07 19.37 6.89
CA GLU A 194 -24.11 20.35 8.00
C GLU A 194 -24.32 19.71 9.39
N ASP A 195 -24.56 18.40 9.44
CA ASP A 195 -24.85 17.62 10.66
C ASP A 195 -23.65 16.92 11.27
N LEU A 196 -22.43 17.29 10.88
CA LEU A 196 -21.21 16.73 11.46
C LEU A 196 -21.23 16.82 13.00
N LEU A 197 -21.64 17.97 13.55
CA LEU A 197 -21.75 18.18 15.01
C LEU A 197 -22.94 17.46 15.66
N ARG A 198 -23.79 16.81 14.85
CA ARG A 198 -24.97 16.05 15.31
C ARG A 198 -24.79 14.55 15.17
N VAL A 199 -23.60 14.08 14.81
CA VAL A 199 -23.19 12.69 15.00
C VAL A 199 -23.03 12.47 16.50
N GLN A 200 -23.88 11.64 17.08
CA GLN A 200 -23.93 11.41 18.52
C GLN A 200 -23.11 10.18 18.91
N GLN A 201 -23.13 9.16 18.07
CA GLN A 201 -22.54 7.85 18.37
C GLN A 201 -22.25 7.13 17.06
N VAL A 202 -21.16 6.36 17.04
CA VAL A 202 -20.86 5.36 16.01
C VAL A 202 -20.60 4.05 16.75
N ASP A 203 -21.40 3.06 16.44
CA ASP A 203 -21.31 1.71 17.00
C ASP A 203 -20.65 0.80 15.98
N VAL A 204 -19.69 0.02 16.46
CA VAL A 204 -18.93 -0.95 15.66
C VAL A 204 -19.01 -2.28 16.40
N GLY A 205 -19.52 -3.31 15.72
CA GLY A 205 -19.61 -4.66 16.25
C GLY A 205 -19.05 -5.69 15.28
N LEU A 206 -18.39 -6.72 15.83
CA LEU A 206 -18.02 -7.92 15.10
C LEU A 206 -19.15 -8.95 15.26
N ALA A 207 -19.94 -9.15 14.20
CA ALA A 207 -21.08 -10.06 14.18
C ALA A 207 -20.67 -11.50 13.85
N SER A 208 -19.65 -11.68 13.03
CA SER A 208 -19.08 -13.00 12.73
C SER A 208 -17.59 -12.91 12.39
N LEU A 209 -16.87 -13.98 12.67
CA LEU A 209 -15.47 -14.16 12.30
C LEU A 209 -15.26 -15.62 11.92
N GLU A 210 -14.97 -15.86 10.65
CA GLU A 210 -14.71 -17.19 10.10
C GLU A 210 -13.28 -17.26 9.56
N GLY A 211 -12.61 -18.40 9.73
CA GLY A 211 -11.27 -18.63 9.15
C GLY A 211 -10.10 -17.97 9.90
N ALA A 212 -10.36 -17.21 10.96
CA ALA A 212 -9.34 -16.90 11.96
C ALA A 212 -9.27 -18.08 12.96
N GLY A 213 -8.08 -18.65 13.17
CA GLY A 213 -7.88 -19.70 14.18
C GLY A 213 -8.37 -19.27 15.57
N ASP A 214 -8.63 -20.23 16.47
CA ASP A 214 -9.42 -20.07 17.71
C ASP A 214 -9.22 -18.70 18.43
N VAL A 215 -10.16 -17.79 18.18
CA VAL A 215 -10.10 -16.37 18.56
C VAL A 215 -10.73 -16.10 19.92
N ALA A 216 -10.88 -17.14 20.75
CA ALA A 216 -11.61 -17.13 22.02
C ALA A 216 -11.13 -16.06 23.03
N HIS A 217 -9.97 -15.43 22.79
CA HIS A 217 -9.39 -14.38 23.61
C HIS A 217 -9.70 -12.94 23.14
N LEU A 218 -10.22 -12.72 21.92
CA LEU A 218 -10.60 -11.38 21.43
C LEU A 218 -12.08 -11.02 21.65
N LEU A 219 -12.92 -11.99 22.00
CA LEU A 219 -14.37 -11.79 22.21
C LEU A 219 -14.79 -11.88 23.69
N GLY A 220 -13.87 -11.62 24.62
CA GLY A 220 -14.11 -11.67 26.07
C GLY A 220 -14.39 -10.31 26.71
N SER A 221 -15.68 -9.96 26.78
CA SER A 221 -16.36 -9.23 27.87
C SER A 221 -15.73 -7.97 28.48
N GLU A 222 -16.40 -6.82 28.32
CA GLU A 222 -16.96 -6.11 29.49
C GLU A 222 -18.34 -5.54 29.14
N GLY A 223 -19.36 -6.14 29.76
CA GLY A 223 -20.70 -5.57 29.86
C GLY A 223 -20.73 -4.54 30.98
N ALA A 224 -21.73 -3.65 30.89
CA ALA A 224 -22.13 -2.74 31.96
C ALA A 224 -22.35 -3.49 33.30
N PRO A 225 -22.16 -2.81 34.43
CA PRO A 225 -23.20 -1.90 34.91
C PRO A 225 -22.82 -0.41 34.92
#